data_AF-A4RX17-F1
#
_entry.id   AF-A4RX17-F1
#
_cell.length_a   1.000
_cell.length_b   1.000
_cell.length_c   1.000
_cell.angle_alpha   90.00
_cell.angle_beta   90.00
_cell.angle_gamma   90.00
#
_symmetry.space_group_name_H-M   'P 1'
#
loop_
_entity.id
_entity.type
_entity.pdbx_description
1 polymer ?
#
loop_
_entity_poly.entity_id
_entity_poly.type
_entity_poly.pdbx_seq_one_letter_code
_entity_poly.pdbx_strand_id
1 'polypeptide(L)'
;RKNYRQTVCRHWLRNLCMKGNACGFLHQFDKSRMPTCRFFAKYGECKEPDCPYKHSLEDMKDCNMYKLGFCIHGSLCRFRHV
;
A
#
# COMPACT_ATOMS: atom_id res chain seq x y z
N ARG A 1 -12.20 -1.46 18.23
CA ARG A 1 -10.75 -1.64 18.52
C ARG A 1 -9.99 -1.54 17.20
N LYS A 2 -9.20 -0.48 16.95
CA LYS A 2 -8.47 -0.32 15.67
C LYS A 2 -7.40 -1.41 15.58
N ASN A 3 -7.54 -2.30 14.60
CA ASN A 3 -6.69 -3.46 14.39
C ASN A 3 -5.26 -2.98 14.01
N TYR A 4 -4.38 -2.92 15.01
CA TYR A 4 -3.00 -2.49 14.83
C TYR A 4 -2.26 -3.57 14.02
N ARG A 5 -1.63 -3.17 12.90
CA ARG A 5 -0.72 -3.97 12.05
C ARG A 5 -1.37 -5.01 11.11
N GLN A 6 -2.27 -4.57 10.25
CA GLN A 6 -2.82 -5.45 9.19
C GLN A 6 -2.04 -5.42 7.86
N THR A 7 -1.07 -4.53 7.69
CA THR A 7 -0.30 -4.42 6.43
C THR A 7 1.18 -4.63 6.70
N VAL A 8 1.83 -5.44 5.87
CA VAL A 8 3.28 -5.69 5.91
C VAL A 8 4.07 -4.39 5.73
N CYS A 9 5.09 -4.20 6.55
CA CYS A 9 5.97 -3.06 6.47
C CYS A 9 6.92 -3.18 5.27
N ARG A 10 6.75 -2.34 4.24
CA ARG A 10 7.62 -2.29 3.07
C ARG A 10 9.11 -2.03 3.38
N HIS A 11 9.40 -1.33 4.48
CA HIS A 11 10.79 -1.05 4.87
C HIS A 11 11.39 -2.24 5.59
N TRP A 12 10.60 -2.98 6.37
CA TRP A 12 11.07 -4.19 7.04
C TRP A 12 11.44 -5.28 6.04
N LEU A 13 10.64 -5.46 4.97
CA LEU A 13 10.96 -6.40 3.88
C LEU A 13 12.33 -6.15 3.23
N ARG A 14 12.85 -4.91 3.33
CA ARG A 14 14.14 -4.49 2.76
C ARG A 14 15.22 -4.35 3.83
N ASN A 15 14.97 -4.75 5.07
CA ASN A 15 15.84 -4.51 6.23
C ASN A 15 16.16 -3.02 6.48
N LEU A 16 15.27 -2.11 6.08
CA LEU A 16 15.40 -0.65 6.22
C LEU A 16 14.52 -0.05 7.34
N CYS A 17 13.76 -0.87 8.06
CA CYS A 17 12.87 -0.36 9.11
C CYS A 17 13.65 -0.06 10.40
N MET A 18 13.77 1.22 10.75
CA MET A 18 14.44 1.65 11.99
C MET A 18 13.51 1.67 13.22
N LYS A 19 12.20 1.46 13.04
CA LYS A 19 11.20 1.59 14.12
C LYS A 19 11.07 0.35 15.01
N GLY A 20 11.68 -0.78 14.63
CA GLY A 20 11.61 -2.04 15.39
C GLY A 20 10.18 -2.38 15.83
N ASN A 21 10.02 -2.67 17.12
CA ASN A 21 8.72 -2.99 17.73
C ASN A 21 7.73 -1.81 17.79
N ALA A 22 8.20 -0.58 17.64
CA ALA A 22 7.34 0.62 17.55
C ALA A 22 6.78 0.84 16.13
N CYS A 23 7.11 -0.01 15.16
CA CYS A 23 6.55 0.07 13.83
C CYS A 23 5.03 -0.20 13.86
N GLY A 24 4.25 0.72 13.29
CA GLY A 24 2.78 0.56 13.15
C GLY A 24 2.35 -0.44 12.07
N PHE A 25 3.30 -1.11 11.42
CA PHE A 25 3.10 -2.09 10.35
C PHE A 25 3.59 -3.48 10.79
N LEU A 26 3.17 -4.50 10.07
CA LEU A 26 3.54 -5.89 10.37
C LEU A 26 4.98 -6.19 9.94
N HIS A 27 5.78 -6.76 10.85
CA HIS A 27 7.13 -7.26 10.59
C HIS A 27 7.11 -8.80 10.46
N GLN A 28 6.26 -9.28 9.57
CA GLN A 28 6.10 -10.69 9.23
C GLN A 28 5.71 -10.75 7.76
N PHE A 29 6.27 -11.71 7.03
CA PHE A 29 5.90 -11.90 5.64
C PHE A 29 4.52 -12.55 5.60
N ASP A 30 3.60 -11.89 4.93
CA ASP A 30 2.24 -12.39 4.72
C ASP A 30 1.70 -11.82 3.40
N LYS A 31 1.53 -12.71 2.41
CA LYS A 31 1.10 -12.35 1.05
C LYS A 31 -0.30 -11.75 1.04
N SER A 32 -1.19 -12.20 1.93
CA SER A 32 -2.57 -11.70 2.05
C SER A 32 -2.64 -10.28 2.65
N ARG A 33 -1.59 -9.88 3.36
CA ARG A 33 -1.48 -8.58 4.04
C ARG A 33 -0.44 -7.65 3.41
N MET A 34 0.08 -8.02 2.24
CA MET A 34 1.01 -7.17 1.52
C MET A 34 0.30 -5.91 1.01
N PRO A 35 0.95 -4.72 0.99
CA PRO A 35 0.38 -3.57 0.32
C PRO A 35 0.28 -3.79 -1.20
N THR A 36 -0.57 -3.00 -1.85
CA THR A 36 -0.70 -2.96 -3.31
C THR A 36 0.61 -2.57 -3.98
N CYS A 37 0.94 -3.25 -5.07
CA CYS A 37 2.09 -2.95 -5.91
C CYS A 37 1.96 -1.54 -6.51
N ARG A 38 3.00 -0.72 -6.33
CA ARG A 38 3.01 0.65 -6.85
C ARG A 38 2.96 0.71 -8.37
N PHE A 39 3.67 -0.20 -9.05
CA PHE A 39 3.69 -0.24 -10.52
C PHE A 39 2.33 -0.64 -11.07
N PHE A 40 1.76 -1.72 -10.54
CA PHE A 40 0.41 -2.14 -10.91
C PHE A 40 -0.64 -1.05 -10.64
N ALA A 41 -0.60 -0.40 -9.48
CA ALA A 41 -1.54 0.67 -9.17
C ALA A 41 -1.44 1.89 -10.08
N LYS A 42 -0.24 2.18 -10.61
CA LYS A 42 -0.01 3.34 -11.45
C LYS A 42 -0.22 3.04 -12.95
N TYR A 43 0.20 1.87 -13.40
CA TYR A 43 0.29 1.53 -14.82
C TYR A 43 -0.67 0.41 -15.24
N GLY A 44 -1.35 -0.23 -14.29
CA GLY A 44 -2.16 -1.43 -14.55
C GLY A 44 -1.33 -2.72 -14.74
N GLU A 45 0.00 -2.61 -14.78
CA GLU A 45 0.91 -3.73 -14.98
C GLU A 45 2.12 -3.68 -14.03
N CYS A 46 2.69 -4.84 -13.75
CA CYS A 46 3.96 -4.97 -13.05
C CYS A 46 4.83 -6.00 -13.80
N LYS A 47 6.08 -5.63 -14.07
CA LYS A 47 7.03 -6.46 -14.82
C LYS A 47 7.79 -7.46 -13.93
N GLU A 48 7.58 -7.40 -12.62
CA GLU A 48 8.26 -8.28 -11.67
C GLU A 48 7.50 -9.63 -11.58
N PRO A 49 8.09 -10.74 -12.05
CA PRO A 49 7.38 -12.03 -12.13
C PRO A 49 7.03 -12.59 -10.75
N ASP A 50 7.88 -12.38 -9.75
CA ASP A 50 7.63 -12.76 -8.35
C ASP A 50 7.41 -11.53 -7.47
N CYS A 51 6.53 -10.63 -7.92
CA CYS A 51 6.20 -9.44 -7.13
C CYS A 51 5.57 -9.85 -5.78
N PRO A 52 6.15 -9.49 -4.63
CA PRO A 52 5.57 -9.87 -3.34
C PRO A 52 4.28 -9.09 -3.06
N TYR A 53 4.09 -7.93 -3.71
CA TYR A 53 2.99 -6.98 -3.53
C TYR A 53 1.69 -7.42 -4.22
N LYS A 54 0.56 -6.88 -3.77
CA LYS A 54 -0.75 -7.22 -4.36
C LYS A 54 -0.96 -6.57 -5.72
N HIS A 55 -1.45 -7.34 -6.69
CA HIS A 55 -1.94 -6.87 -7.99
C HIS A 55 -3.47 -6.78 -8.00
N SER A 56 -4.05 -6.15 -6.98
CA SER A 56 -5.46 -5.78 -6.90
C SER A 56 -5.58 -4.38 -6.31
N LEU A 57 -6.58 -3.62 -6.79
CA LEU A 57 -6.91 -2.28 -6.29
C LEU A 57 -8.03 -2.31 -5.24
N GLU A 58 -8.58 -3.49 -4.92
CA GLU A 58 -9.72 -3.64 -4.00
C GLU A 58 -9.39 -3.14 -2.58
N ASP A 59 -8.14 -3.34 -2.14
CA ASP A 59 -7.66 -2.90 -0.83
C ASP A 59 -7.26 -1.40 -0.80
N MET A 60 -7.25 -0.71 -1.95
CA MET A 60 -6.92 0.71 -1.99
C MET A 60 -8.06 1.55 -1.45
N LYS A 61 -7.77 2.27 -0.37
CA LYS A 61 -8.69 3.25 0.19
C LYS A 61 -8.99 4.36 -0.82
N ASP A 62 -10.22 4.83 -0.77
CA ASP A 62 -10.65 5.96 -1.57
C ASP A 62 -10.00 7.26 -1.09
N CYS A 63 -9.78 8.16 -2.02
CA CYS A 63 -9.27 9.49 -1.73
C CYS A 63 -10.39 10.37 -1.18
N ASN A 64 -10.33 10.67 0.11
CA ASN A 64 -11.30 11.57 0.73
C ASN A 64 -11.31 12.96 0.10
N MET A 65 -10.17 13.48 -0.37
CA MET A 65 -10.10 14.80 -1.02
C MET A 65 -10.80 14.79 -2.37
N TYR A 66 -10.58 13.74 -3.16
CA TYR A 66 -11.28 13.58 -4.44
C TYR A 66 -12.79 13.46 -4.24
N LYS A 67 -13.25 12.72 -3.22
CA LYS A 67 -14.67 12.67 -2.84
C LYS A 67 -15.27 14.03 -2.47
N LEU A 68 -14.46 14.98 -2.02
CA LEU A 68 -14.89 16.36 -1.75
C LEU A 68 -14.84 17.27 -3.00
N GLY A 69 -14.47 16.72 -4.16
CA GLY A 69 -14.48 17.38 -5.46
C GLY A 69 -13.09 17.67 -6.04
N PHE A 70 -12.03 17.67 -5.23
CA PHE A 70 -10.69 17.97 -5.74
C PHE A 70 -9.58 17.30 -4.91
N CYS A 71 -8.64 16.65 -5.60
CA CYS A 71 -7.42 16.14 -4.97
C CYS A 71 -6.20 16.88 -5.54
N ILE A 72 -5.45 17.56 -4.66
CA ILE A 72 -4.19 18.25 -4.99
C ILE A 72 -3.13 17.33 -5.63
N HIS A 73 -3.22 16.02 -5.39
CA HIS A 73 -2.27 15.05 -5.92
C HIS A 73 -2.63 14.56 -7.33
N GLY A 74 -3.81 14.89 -7.86
CA GLY A 74 -4.24 14.50 -9.20
C GLY A 74 -4.02 13.01 -9.48
N SER A 75 -3.48 12.69 -10.67
CA SER A 75 -3.14 11.32 -11.09
C SER A 75 -2.00 10.67 -10.28
N LEU A 76 -1.28 11.44 -9.45
CA LEU A 76 -0.24 10.94 -8.56
C LEU A 76 -0.77 10.57 -7.17
N CYS A 77 -2.08 10.72 -6.93
CA CYS A 77 -2.66 10.33 -5.66
C CYS A 77 -2.48 8.83 -5.42
N ARG A 78 -2.04 8.47 -4.21
CA ARG A 78 -1.87 7.08 -3.78
C ARG A 78 -3.18 6.38 -3.41
N PHE A 79 -4.29 7.11 -3.44
CA PHE A 79 -5.62 6.65 -3.08
C PHE A 79 -6.49 6.66 -4.33
N ARG A 80 -7.52 5.81 -4.32
CA ARG A 80 -8.38 5.64 -5.48
C ARG A 80 -9.27 6.87 -5.67
N HIS A 81 -9.26 7.44 -6.88
CA HIS A 81 -10.18 8.49 -7.32
C HIS A 81 -11.35 7.79 -8.00
N VAL A 82 -12.48 7.69 -7.30
CA VAL A 82 -13.75 7.12 -7.77
C VAL A 82 -14.76 8.24 -7.85
#